data_AF-A0A9E3WBX7-F1
#
_entry.id   AF-A0A9E3WBX7-F1
#
_cell.length_a   1.000
_cell.length_b   1.000
_cell.length_c   1.000
_cell.angle_alpha   90.00
_cell.angle_beta   90.00
_cell.angle_gamma   90.00
#
_symmetry.space_group_name_H-M   'P 1'
#
loop_
_entity.id
_entity.type
_entity.pdbx_description
1 polymer ?
#
loop_
_entity_poly.entity_id
_entity_poly.type
_entity_poly.pdbx_seq_one_letter_code
_entity_poly.pdbx_strand_id
1 'polypeptide(L)'
;MSTADLPVHVKNIKKSLEAVWPSIRKAGSDEQRQLLGAMYDSLTLAERLYYEIPQGGEAVWNQWRHDVIRPLSLCINSAELLLTDTESPLNAEQRDYLDSVYNEAMQLSTLIDDIHAQSV
;
A
#
# COMPACT_ATOMS: atom_id res chain seq x y z
N MET A 1 7.71 -17.90 2.03
CA MET A 1 6.63 -16.97 2.43
C MET A 1 5.33 -17.46 1.80
N SER A 2 4.18 -17.25 2.43
CA SER A 2 2.91 -17.82 1.96
C SER A 2 2.10 -16.80 1.17
N THR A 3 1.38 -17.25 0.15
CA THR A 3 0.33 -16.48 -0.52
C THR A 3 -0.75 -15.98 0.44
N ALA A 4 -0.93 -16.64 1.59
CA ALA A 4 -1.83 -16.23 2.66
C ALA A 4 -1.40 -14.92 3.36
N ASP A 5 -0.16 -14.48 3.18
CA ASP A 5 0.37 -13.26 3.80
C ASP A 5 -0.02 -11.99 3.02
N LEU A 6 -0.36 -12.09 1.72
CA LEU A 6 -0.73 -10.93 0.89
C LEU A 6 -1.88 -10.11 1.50
N PRO A 7 -3.03 -10.71 1.88
CA PRO A 7 -4.14 -9.94 2.43
C PRO A 7 -3.85 -9.36 3.81
N VAL A 8 -2.92 -9.97 4.55
CA VAL A 8 -2.50 -9.49 5.87
C VAL A 8 -1.80 -8.15 5.73
N HIS A 9 -0.86 -8.02 4.78
CA HIS A 9 -0.18 -6.75 4.49
C HIS A 9 -1.18 -5.67 4.04
N VAL A 10 -2.09 -5.98 3.12
CA VAL A 10 -3.13 -5.01 2.68
C VAL A 10 -3.96 -4.52 3.86
N LYS A 11 -4.39 -5.44 4.74
CA LYS A 11 -5.16 -5.11 5.93
C LYS A 11 -4.37 -4.22 6.89
N ASN A 12 -3.08 -4.49 7.10
CA ASN A 12 -2.22 -3.68 7.95
C ASN A 12 -2.06 -2.26 7.38
N ILE A 13 -1.82 -2.14 6.07
CA ILE A 13 -1.72 -0.84 5.40
C ILE A 13 -3.01 -0.03 5.60
N LYS A 14 -4.17 -0.62 5.30
CA LYS A 14 -5.46 0.05 5.46
C LYS A 14 -5.71 0.47 6.91
N LYS A 15 -5.40 -0.39 7.87
CA LYS A 15 -5.52 -0.07 9.30
C LYS A 15 -4.66 1.12 9.69
N SER A 16 -3.42 1.20 9.22
CA SER A 16 -2.54 2.33 9.48
C SER A 16 -3.05 3.62 8.81
N LEU A 17 -3.56 3.54 7.57
CA LEU A 17 -4.21 4.67 6.88
C LEU A 17 -5.45 5.18 7.64
N GLU A 18 -6.30 4.27 8.13
CA GLU A 18 -7.48 4.61 8.94
C GLU A 18 -7.09 5.25 10.28
N ALA A 19 -6.00 4.79 10.90
CA ALA A 19 -5.53 5.30 12.18
C ALA A 19 -4.96 6.72 12.06
N VAL A 20 -4.24 7.03 10.97
CA VAL A 20 -3.68 8.37 10.74
C VAL A 20 -4.73 9.37 10.23
N TRP A 21 -5.79 8.89 9.59
CA TRP A 21 -6.79 9.75 8.93
C TRP A 21 -7.41 10.83 9.83
N PRO A 22 -7.88 10.57 11.07
CA PRO A 22 -8.45 11.62 11.91
C PRO A 22 -7.50 12.78 12.20
N SER A 23 -6.21 12.47 12.36
CA SER A 23 -5.15 13.44 12.64
C SER A 23 -4.91 14.34 11.42
N ILE A 24 -4.72 13.75 10.25
CA ILE A 24 -4.51 14.49 8.99
C ILE A 24 -5.77 15.24 8.56
N ARG A 25 -6.97 14.66 8.75
CA ARG A 25 -8.22 15.34 8.45
C ARG A 25 -8.35 16.64 9.24
N LYS A 26 -8.03 16.60 10.54
CA LYS A 26 -8.16 17.76 11.44
C LYS A 26 -7.13 18.86 11.16
N ALA A 27 -5.88 18.49 10.91
CA ALA A 27 -4.77 19.46 10.94
C ALA A 27 -3.77 19.36 9.77
N GLY A 28 -3.94 18.39 8.87
CA GLY A 28 -3.05 18.21 7.72
C GLY A 28 -3.30 19.20 6.57
N SER A 29 -2.41 19.19 5.58
CA SER A 29 -2.58 19.94 4.33
C SER A 29 -3.60 19.26 3.40
N ASP A 30 -4.06 19.97 2.38
CA ASP A 30 -4.97 19.39 1.38
C ASP A 30 -4.28 18.28 0.58
N GLU A 31 -2.99 18.44 0.29
CA GLU A 31 -2.19 17.42 -0.37
C GLU A 31 -2.08 16.15 0.48
N GLN A 32 -1.82 16.28 1.79
CA GLN A 32 -1.82 15.14 2.71
C GLN A 32 -3.15 14.40 2.68
N ARG A 33 -4.28 15.13 2.72
CA ARG A 33 -5.61 14.51 2.65
C ARG A 33 -5.85 13.79 1.32
N GLN A 34 -5.46 14.41 0.20
CA GLN A 34 -5.61 13.85 -1.13
C GLN A 34 -4.79 12.58 -1.31
N LEU A 35 -3.52 12.59 -0.88
CA LEU A 35 -2.63 11.43 -0.97
C LEU A 35 -3.14 10.28 -0.09
N LEU A 36 -3.54 10.55 1.16
CA LEU A 36 -4.11 9.50 2.02
C LEU A 36 -5.38 8.90 1.44
N GLY A 37 -6.30 9.73 0.92
CA GLY A 37 -7.51 9.26 0.26
C GLY A 37 -7.20 8.40 -0.96
N ALA A 38 -6.29 8.86 -1.82
CA ALA A 38 -5.88 8.14 -3.03
C ALA A 38 -5.26 6.78 -2.71
N MET A 39 -4.39 6.69 -1.69
CA MET A 39 -3.82 5.43 -1.22
C MET A 39 -4.90 4.45 -0.77
N TYR A 40 -5.82 4.92 0.09
CA TYR A 40 -6.88 4.07 0.63
C TYR A 40 -7.84 3.57 -0.44
N ASP A 41 -8.28 4.46 -1.34
CA ASP A 41 -9.20 4.12 -2.42
C ASP A 41 -8.56 3.16 -3.41
N SER A 42 -7.30 3.41 -3.79
CA SER A 42 -6.57 2.56 -4.73
C SER A 42 -6.37 1.14 -4.20
N LEU A 43 -6.00 1.00 -2.92
CA LEU A 43 -5.91 -0.32 -2.28
C LEU A 43 -7.27 -1.00 -2.16
N THR A 44 -8.32 -0.25 -1.83
CA THR A 44 -9.68 -0.82 -1.73
C THR A 44 -10.18 -1.36 -3.06
N LEU A 45 -9.91 -0.66 -4.17
CA LEU A 45 -10.28 -1.13 -5.51
C LEU A 45 -9.56 -2.42 -5.90
N ALA A 46 -8.30 -2.57 -5.49
CA ALA A 46 -7.48 -3.74 -5.78
C ALA A 46 -7.55 -4.84 -4.72
N GLU A 47 -8.21 -4.60 -3.58
CA GLU A 47 -8.16 -5.46 -2.39
C GLU A 47 -8.50 -6.91 -2.73
N ARG A 48 -9.54 -7.12 -3.53
CA ARG A 48 -9.99 -8.46 -3.96
C ARG A 48 -8.88 -9.25 -4.66
N LEU A 49 -8.05 -8.59 -5.46
CA LEU A 49 -6.98 -9.25 -6.22
C LEU A 49 -5.92 -9.88 -5.30
N TYR A 50 -5.71 -9.33 -4.11
CA TYR A 50 -4.77 -9.89 -3.13
C TYR A 50 -5.28 -11.18 -2.47
N TYR A 51 -6.60 -11.44 -2.53
CA TYR A 51 -7.19 -12.70 -2.08
C TYR A 51 -7.30 -13.74 -3.22
N GLU A 52 -7.35 -13.28 -4.47
CA GLU A 52 -7.61 -14.09 -5.66
C GLU A 52 -6.36 -14.20 -6.53
N ILE A 53 -5.33 -14.85 -5.98
CA ILE A 53 -4.11 -15.12 -6.73
C ILE A 53 -4.42 -16.06 -7.90
N PRO A 54 -4.03 -15.73 -9.13
CA PRO A 54 -4.43 -16.51 -10.30
C PRO A 54 -3.74 -17.88 -10.32
N GLN A 55 -4.51 -18.90 -10.71
CA GLN A 55 -3.99 -20.20 -11.10
C GLN A 55 -4.01 -20.27 -12.63
N GLY A 56 -2.94 -19.82 -13.27
CA GLY A 56 -2.88 -19.71 -14.73
C GLY A 56 -1.43 -19.64 -15.23
N GLY A 57 -1.27 -19.52 -16.54
CA GLY A 57 0.05 -19.33 -17.16
C GLY A 57 0.62 -17.93 -16.96
N GLU A 58 1.87 -17.75 -17.38
CA GLU A 58 2.67 -16.52 -17.22
C GLU A 58 1.92 -15.23 -17.62
N ALA A 59 1.13 -15.26 -18.70
CA ALA A 59 0.35 -14.09 -19.15
C ALA A 59 -0.71 -13.63 -18.12
N VAL A 60 -1.42 -14.58 -17.49
CA VAL A 60 -2.43 -14.26 -16.46
C VAL A 60 -1.75 -13.72 -15.21
N TRP A 61 -0.61 -14.32 -14.86
CA TRP A 61 0.21 -13.88 -13.74
C TRP A 61 0.74 -12.46 -13.93
N ASN A 62 1.29 -12.16 -15.12
CA ASN A 62 1.79 -10.83 -15.47
C ASN A 62 0.69 -9.77 -15.42
N GLN A 63 -0.51 -10.08 -15.89
CA GLN A 63 -1.65 -9.17 -15.80
C GLN A 63 -2.05 -8.91 -14.35
N TRP A 64 -2.22 -9.96 -13.55
CA TRP A 64 -2.54 -9.82 -12.13
C TRP A 64 -1.49 -9.01 -11.39
N ARG A 65 -0.19 -9.30 -11.59
CA ARG A 65 0.93 -8.58 -10.99
C ARG A 65 0.89 -7.10 -11.36
N HIS A 66 0.65 -6.77 -12.63
CA HIS A 66 0.49 -5.38 -13.07
C HIS A 66 -0.65 -4.67 -12.31
N ASP A 67 -1.78 -5.35 -12.13
CA ASP A 67 -2.98 -4.77 -11.50
C ASP A 67 -2.84 -4.60 -9.99
N VAL A 68 -2.07 -5.46 -9.30
CA VAL A 68 -1.78 -5.31 -7.86
C VAL A 68 -0.58 -4.40 -7.57
N ILE A 69 0.41 -4.31 -8.46
CA ILE A 69 1.58 -3.44 -8.22
C ILE A 69 1.22 -1.97 -8.37
N ARG A 70 0.38 -1.61 -9.35
CA ARG A 70 0.01 -0.20 -9.58
C ARG A 70 -0.53 0.52 -8.33
N PRO A 71 -1.55 0.00 -7.60
CA PRO A 71 -2.03 0.61 -6.36
C PRO A 71 -0.97 0.60 -5.26
N LEU A 72 -0.10 -0.42 -5.23
CA LEU A 72 0.97 -0.53 -4.25
C LEU A 72 2.07 0.52 -4.46
N SER A 73 2.49 0.73 -5.72
CA SER A 73 3.43 1.78 -6.09
C SER A 73 2.91 3.17 -5.74
N LEU A 74 1.60 3.42 -5.91
CA LEU A 74 0.99 4.65 -5.44
C LEU A 74 1.15 4.81 -3.92
N CYS A 75 0.92 3.75 -3.15
CA CYS A 75 1.09 3.78 -1.69
C CYS A 75 2.52 4.02 -1.27
N ILE A 76 3.48 3.32 -1.87
CA ILE A 76 4.92 3.48 -1.60
C ILE A 76 5.34 4.92 -1.87
N ASN A 77 5.08 5.42 -3.09
CA ASN A 77 5.53 6.75 -3.51
C ASN A 77 4.84 7.86 -2.71
N SER A 78 3.55 7.72 -2.41
CA SER A 78 2.81 8.74 -1.65
C SER A 78 3.24 8.77 -0.19
N ALA A 79 3.46 7.60 0.43
CA ALA A 79 3.98 7.53 1.78
C ALA A 79 5.39 8.10 1.86
N GLU A 80 6.28 7.76 0.92
CA GLU A 80 7.63 8.32 0.83
C GLU A 80 7.62 9.84 0.68
N LEU A 81 6.77 10.38 -0.20
CA LEU A 81 6.61 11.82 -0.40
C LEU A 81 6.20 12.51 0.92
N LEU A 82 5.21 11.95 1.61
CA LEU A 82 4.71 12.49 2.88
C LEU A 82 5.74 12.41 4.01
N LEU A 83 6.54 11.33 4.05
CA LEU A 83 7.57 11.13 5.06
C LEU A 83 8.78 12.05 4.86
N THR A 84 9.04 12.46 3.62
CA THR A 84 10.17 13.30 3.23
C THR A 84 9.80 14.78 3.08
N ASP A 85 8.51 15.12 3.10
CA ASP A 85 8.01 16.50 3.03
C ASP A 85 8.47 17.34 4.23
N THR A 86 9.23 18.39 3.94
CA THR A 86 9.71 19.38 4.92
C THR A 86 8.82 20.61 5.04
N GLU A 87 7.93 20.86 4.07
CA GLU A 87 7.05 22.03 4.05
C GLU A 87 5.80 21.81 4.91
N SER A 88 5.24 20.60 4.89
CA SER A 88 4.13 20.19 5.77
C SER A 88 4.53 18.99 6.63
N PRO A 89 5.42 19.16 7.63
CA PRO A 89 5.97 18.04 8.38
C PRO A 89 4.89 17.30 9.17
N LEU A 90 4.95 15.97 9.10
CA LEU A 90 4.15 15.08 9.93
C LEU A 90 4.57 15.19 11.40
N ASN A 91 3.58 15.12 12.30
CA ASN A 91 3.89 14.88 13.71
C ASN A 91 4.35 13.42 13.93
N ALA A 92 4.87 13.12 15.13
CA ALA A 92 5.44 11.81 15.44
C ALA A 92 4.45 10.66 15.19
N GLU A 93 3.21 10.79 15.66
CA GLU A 93 2.18 9.75 15.49
C GLU A 93 1.82 9.54 14.00
N GLN A 94 1.65 10.63 13.24
CA GLN A 94 1.38 10.55 11.80
C GLN A 94 2.53 9.88 11.05
N ARG A 95 3.77 10.21 11.43
CA ARG A 95 4.98 9.63 10.86
C ARG A 95 5.05 8.13 11.15
N ASP A 96 4.81 7.70 12.39
CA ASP A 96 4.82 6.27 12.75
C ASP A 96 3.81 5.45 11.91
N TYR A 97 2.59 5.96 11.72
CA TYR A 97 1.60 5.29 10.89
C TYR A 97 1.98 5.28 9.41
N LEU A 98 2.53 6.38 8.87
CA LEU A 98 2.95 6.42 7.47
C LEU A 98 4.22 5.59 7.20
N ASP A 99 5.14 5.51 8.17
CA ASP A 99 6.27 4.57 8.13
C ASP A 99 5.75 3.13 8.11
N SER A 100 4.72 2.81 8.91
CA SER A 100 4.07 1.49 8.85
C SER A 100 3.45 1.22 7.47
N VAL A 101 2.74 2.19 6.88
CA VAL A 101 2.19 2.07 5.52
C VAL A 101 3.28 1.79 4.50
N TYR A 102 4.36 2.58 4.51
CA TYR A 102 5.49 2.44 3.59
C TYR A 102 6.14 1.06 3.71
N ASN A 103 6.49 0.66 4.93
CA ASN A 103 7.17 -0.60 5.19
C ASN A 103 6.32 -1.83 4.80
N GLU A 104 5.03 -1.83 5.15
CA GLU A 104 4.10 -2.89 4.79
C GLU A 104 3.89 -2.96 3.26
N ALA A 105 3.80 -1.81 2.59
CA ALA A 105 3.68 -1.77 1.13
C ALA A 105 4.93 -2.29 0.42
N MET A 106 6.13 -1.95 0.92
CA MET A 106 7.39 -2.48 0.43
C MET A 106 7.49 -4.00 0.61
N GLN A 107 7.15 -4.51 1.80
CA GLN A 107 7.13 -5.95 2.09
C GLN A 107 6.15 -6.70 1.18
N LEU A 108 4.96 -6.14 0.96
CA LEU A 108 3.96 -6.70 0.05
C LEU A 108 4.49 -6.76 -1.39
N SER A 109 5.22 -5.74 -1.84
CA SER A 109 5.82 -5.71 -3.18
C SER A 109 6.85 -6.83 -3.34
N THR A 110 7.74 -6.99 -2.35
CA THR A 110 8.73 -8.07 -2.32
C THR A 110 8.05 -9.44 -2.32
N LEU A 111 6.99 -9.62 -1.52
CA LEU A 111 6.25 -10.87 -1.47
C LEU A 111 5.60 -11.23 -2.83
N ILE A 112 5.03 -10.26 -3.53
CA ILE A 112 4.46 -10.46 -4.88
C ILE A 112 5.55 -10.95 -5.85
N ASP A 113 6.73 -10.34 -5.80
CA ASP A 113 7.86 -10.71 -6.66
C ASP A 113 8.42 -12.09 -6.30
N ASP A 114 8.49 -12.43 -5.02
CA ASP A 114 8.91 -13.76 -4.55
C ASP A 114 7.93 -14.86 -4.97
N ILE A 115 6.63 -14.60 -4.91
CA ILE A 115 5.60 -15.54 -5.38
C ILE A 115 5.70 -15.71 -6.91
N HIS A 116 5.94 -14.62 -7.65
CA HIS A 116 6.18 -14.68 -9.10
C HIS A 116 7.37 -15.60 -9.42
N ALA A 117 8.51 -15.39 -8.75
CA ALA A 117 9.73 -16.16 -8.98
C ALA A 117 9.60 -17.65 -8.63
N GLN A 118 8.63 -18.03 -7.80
CA GLN A 118 8.34 -19.44 -7.47
C GLN A 118 7.31 -20.08 -8.41
N SER A 119 6.55 -19.27 -9.14
CA SER A 119 5.44 -19.71 -10.00
C SER A 119 5.84 -19.83 -11.48
N VAL A 120 7.01 -19.29 -11.84
CA VAL A 120 7.63 -19.31 -13.18
C VAL A 120 8.91 -20.12 -13.11
#